data_AF-A0A7V3JAU1-F1
#
_entry.id   AF-A0A7V3JAU1-F1
#
_cell.length_a   1.000
_cell.length_b   1.000
_cell.length_c   1.000
_cell.angle_alpha   90.00
_cell.angle_beta   90.00
_cell.angle_gamma   90.00
#
_symmetry.space_group_name_H-M   'P 1'
#
loop_
_entity.id
_entity.type
_entity.pdbx_description
1 polymer ?
#
loop_
_entity_poly.entity_id
_entity_poly.type
_entity_poly.pdbx_seq_one_letter_code
_entity_poly.pdbx_strand_id
1 'polypeptide(L)'
;MDNDRRLIEDFLPIIDISKEASREKSIRHGHISTLHLWWARRPLVACRAAVYASLVSADFHAPKNGPENKRASLGRANAAKFLKELCRYPGDPKRIEEARQNILKAHRERTGEDSPPKVLDCFAGGGSIPLEALRLGCDAYALELNPVAHLIELCTLVYPQKYGKPDPNAVGCDNGKWAGLAKEVEYWGKWVLEKVKAEIGDRYQPIPIKDTKNKIIQNKMFGDNLQSEFRNSQSYLTPVAYLWTRTVPCKNPKCGAIVPLVRQTWLCKKPGRFIALKVSPSFLFSSTNSSSSPLMGKGKGGGEKLPLFTVIQSSAQSESQAIKEFGFDPGKFSKAGNSVCVFCGTVADSSYVKQQAQAKKMGQQLMAVVCTKTGEKGKVYLSGSEIQLNIVPDEELIQSRISKLCEETGLTIPDEPLVDKSADQLPLYGITRYGELFTPRQLLTLLTFTKWIRNANKEMSRRKYDTERAKAIVTILSVNLDKLAQLNCTLSRWKLDAEAVVDAFGRQALPMVWDFTENVPISGLGGSWQSQLRRTLISFTSILDVSKLNSVTRGSSIELPYPKVLFDTVITDPPYYDNISYAALSDFFYVWLLCMVKALGWFSLSRTFCIRTNTKEE
;
A
#
# COMPACT_ATOMS: atom_id res chain seq x y z
N MET A 1 16.64 4.91 47.88
CA MET A 1 16.91 5.04 46.43
C MET A 1 16.14 6.24 45.88
N ASP A 2 16.31 7.43 46.48
CA ASP A 2 15.44 8.59 46.17
C ASP A 2 15.91 9.46 44.99
N ASN A 3 16.97 9.05 44.26
CA ASN A 3 17.65 9.93 43.31
C ASN A 3 17.95 9.32 41.93
N ASP A 4 17.29 8.22 41.55
CA ASP A 4 17.47 7.59 40.22
C ASP A 4 16.38 8.01 39.21
N ARG A 5 15.95 9.28 39.28
CA ARG A 5 14.94 9.82 38.36
C ARG A 5 15.49 9.86 36.94
N ARG A 6 14.74 9.33 35.97
CA ARG A 6 15.10 9.36 34.55
C ARG A 6 14.76 10.68 33.90
N LEU A 7 15.48 11.01 32.83
CA LEU A 7 15.21 12.23 32.07
C LEU A 7 13.77 12.28 31.55
N ILE A 8 13.21 11.14 31.12
CA ILE A 8 11.80 11.05 30.66
C ILE A 8 10.78 11.43 31.75
N GLU A 9 11.13 11.24 33.02
CA GLU A 9 10.28 11.58 34.17
C GLU A 9 10.44 13.04 34.61
N ASP A 10 11.54 13.71 34.25
CA ASP A 10 11.80 15.12 34.60
C ASP A 10 11.46 16.08 33.47
N PHE A 11 12.02 15.87 32.27
CA PHE A 11 11.93 16.83 31.18
C PHE A 11 12.15 16.21 29.80
N LEU A 12 11.25 16.55 28.87
CA LEU A 12 11.42 16.35 27.43
C LEU A 12 11.00 17.62 26.67
N PRO A 13 11.72 18.02 25.60
CA PRO A 13 11.31 19.13 24.73
C PRO A 13 10.18 18.69 23.77
N ILE A 14 9.00 18.38 24.33
CA ILE A 14 7.87 17.77 23.61
C ILE A 14 7.43 18.62 22.41
N ILE A 15 7.50 19.95 22.50
CA ILE A 15 7.12 20.85 21.39
C ILE A 15 8.03 20.64 20.18
N ASP A 16 9.34 20.65 20.37
CA ASP A 16 10.32 20.43 19.29
C ASP A 16 10.21 19.02 18.70
N ILE A 17 10.11 18.00 19.57
CA ILE A 17 9.96 16.60 19.16
C ILE A 17 8.66 16.40 18.37
N SER A 18 7.55 16.98 18.81
CA SER A 18 6.24 16.85 18.15
C SER A 18 6.21 17.57 16.80
N LYS A 19 6.87 18.72 16.68
CA LYS A 19 7.03 19.44 15.42
C LYS A 19 7.78 18.58 14.40
N GLU A 20 8.90 17.98 14.82
CA GLU A 20 9.68 17.11 13.95
C GLU A 20 8.94 15.82 13.61
N ALA A 21 8.29 15.18 14.58
CA ALA A 21 7.48 13.98 14.36
C ALA A 21 6.34 14.22 13.36
N SER A 22 5.73 15.41 13.39
CA SER A 22 4.71 15.81 12.41
C SER A 22 5.29 16.00 11.01
N ARG A 23 6.50 16.53 10.89
CA ARG A 23 7.24 16.61 9.61
C ARG A 23 7.59 15.23 9.07
N GLU A 24 8.12 14.36 9.93
CA GLU A 24 8.51 12.98 9.61
C GLU A 24 7.34 12.17 9.04
N LYS A 25 6.13 12.32 9.62
CA LYS A 25 4.90 11.68 9.12
C LYS A 25 4.56 12.02 7.68
N SER A 26 5.13 13.08 7.10
CA SER A 26 4.91 13.48 5.70
C SER A 26 5.95 12.90 4.73
N ILE A 27 6.97 12.20 5.24
CA ILE A 27 8.01 11.59 4.41
C ILE A 27 7.45 10.37 3.67
N ARG A 28 7.77 10.27 2.38
CA ARG A 28 7.22 9.26 1.45
C ARG A 28 8.30 8.44 0.74
N HIS A 29 9.57 8.63 1.09
CA HIS A 29 10.71 7.93 0.49
C HIS A 29 11.77 7.66 1.55
N GLY A 30 12.34 6.44 1.54
CA GLY A 30 13.47 6.09 2.40
C GLY A 30 13.16 6.10 3.90
N HIS A 31 11.89 5.94 4.28
CA HIS A 31 11.44 5.84 5.66
C HIS A 31 10.79 4.47 5.86
N ILE A 32 10.93 3.87 7.05
CA ILE A 32 10.41 2.52 7.33
C ILE A 32 8.89 2.39 7.14
N SER A 33 8.16 3.50 7.26
CA SER A 33 6.72 3.58 6.95
C SER A 33 6.38 3.26 5.49
N THR A 34 7.38 3.31 4.59
CA THR A 34 7.21 3.02 3.17
C THR A 34 7.58 1.59 2.79
N LEU A 35 8.08 0.79 3.75
CA LEU A 35 8.27 -0.66 3.62
C LEU A 35 6.92 -1.38 3.54
N HIS A 36 6.06 -1.14 4.53
CA HIS A 36 4.72 -1.72 4.63
C HIS A 36 3.83 -0.84 5.51
N LEU A 37 2.53 -0.82 5.24
CA LEU A 37 1.56 -0.11 6.08
C LEU A 37 1.44 -0.79 7.47
N TRP A 38 1.54 0.00 8.53
CA TRP A 38 1.18 -0.43 9.88
C TRP A 38 0.61 0.77 10.63
N TRP A 39 -0.66 0.70 11.04
CA TRP A 39 -1.41 1.87 11.53
C TRP A 39 -0.91 2.40 12.88
N ALA A 40 -0.27 1.55 13.70
CA ALA A 40 0.24 1.95 15.02
C ALA A 40 1.63 2.59 14.96
N ARG A 41 2.29 2.62 13.80
CA ARG A 41 3.71 2.97 13.71
C ARG A 41 4.00 4.38 14.25
N ARG A 42 4.81 4.43 15.31
CA ARG A 42 5.22 5.68 15.97
C ARG A 42 6.35 6.38 15.19
N PRO A 43 6.39 7.73 15.19
CA PRO A 43 7.48 8.49 14.59
C PRO A 43 8.83 8.11 15.22
N LEU A 44 9.85 7.92 14.39
CA LEU A 44 11.18 7.50 14.80
C LEU A 44 11.82 8.54 15.73
N VAL A 45 11.66 9.83 15.45
CA VAL A 45 12.22 10.88 16.33
C VAL A 45 11.61 10.86 17.74
N ALA A 46 10.34 10.48 17.87
CA ALA A 46 9.70 10.33 19.18
C ALA A 46 10.18 9.06 19.89
N CYS A 47 10.32 7.95 19.16
CA CYS A 47 10.86 6.70 19.71
C CYS A 47 12.30 6.89 20.19
N ARG A 48 13.15 7.59 19.42
CA ARG A 48 14.52 7.93 19.80
C ARG A 48 14.59 8.75 21.08
N ALA A 49 13.74 9.77 21.21
CA ALA A 49 13.64 10.57 22.42
C ALA A 49 13.25 9.72 23.63
N ALA A 50 12.24 8.86 23.48
CA ALA A 50 11.76 7.99 24.54
C ALA A 50 12.83 6.99 25.00
N VAL A 51 13.53 6.35 24.06
CA VAL A 51 14.64 5.42 24.39
C VAL A 51 15.77 6.14 25.10
N TYR A 52 16.28 7.23 24.54
CA TYR A 52 17.39 7.97 25.16
C TYR A 52 17.03 8.45 26.57
N ALA A 53 15.88 9.11 26.71
CA ALA A 53 15.48 9.72 27.98
C ALA A 53 15.08 8.71 29.06
N SER A 54 14.76 7.46 28.69
CA SER A 54 14.52 6.38 29.65
C SER A 54 15.81 5.76 30.19
N LEU A 55 16.94 5.95 29.51
CA LEU A 55 18.22 5.30 29.84
C LEU A 55 19.23 6.23 30.53
N VAL A 56 19.05 7.55 30.45
CA VAL A 56 19.90 8.54 31.13
C VAL A 56 19.21 9.14 32.36
N SER A 57 19.99 9.52 33.38
CA SER A 57 19.46 10.21 34.57
C SER A 57 18.96 11.62 34.24
N ALA A 58 18.04 12.14 35.06
CA ALA A 58 17.49 13.48 34.90
C ALA A 58 18.57 14.58 34.99
N ASP A 59 19.63 14.34 35.77
CA ASP A 59 20.74 15.27 35.97
C ASP A 59 21.93 15.02 35.02
N PHE A 60 21.82 14.07 34.07
CA PHE A 60 22.91 13.69 33.17
C PHE A 60 23.50 14.88 32.41
N HIS A 61 22.64 15.82 31.99
CA HIS A 61 23.03 17.03 31.26
C HIS A 61 23.27 18.24 32.18
N ALA A 62 23.17 18.08 33.50
CA ALA A 62 23.39 19.16 34.45
C ALA A 62 24.90 19.50 34.56
N PRO A 63 25.25 20.80 34.60
CA PRO A 63 26.64 21.20 34.75
C PRO A 63 27.20 20.77 36.11
N LYS A 64 28.40 20.16 36.12
CA LYS A 64 29.06 19.71 37.36
C LYS A 64 29.36 20.86 38.34
N ASN A 65 29.70 22.04 37.83
CA ASN A 65 30.10 23.22 38.63
C ASN A 65 29.09 24.38 38.55
N GLY A 66 27.82 24.11 38.21
CA GLY A 66 26.79 25.15 38.13
C GLY A 66 26.27 25.59 39.51
N PRO A 67 25.73 26.81 39.64
CA PRO A 67 25.05 27.25 40.88
C PRO A 67 23.94 26.27 41.24
N GLU A 68 23.89 25.84 42.51
CA GLU A 68 22.98 24.78 42.96
C GLU A 68 21.51 25.08 42.64
N ASN A 69 21.09 26.32 42.88
CA ASN A 69 19.73 26.80 42.58
C ASN A 69 19.38 26.86 41.08
N LYS A 70 20.37 26.81 40.18
CA LYS A 70 20.17 26.85 38.72
C LYS A 70 20.52 25.52 38.04
N ARG A 71 21.16 24.58 38.74
CA ARG A 71 21.69 23.34 38.16
C ARG A 71 20.64 22.52 37.42
N ALA A 72 19.45 22.36 37.99
CA ALA A 72 18.33 21.66 37.35
C ALA A 72 17.84 22.40 36.08
N SER A 73 17.66 23.72 36.14
CA SER A 73 17.21 24.53 35.00
C SER A 73 18.22 24.52 33.84
N LEU A 74 19.51 24.57 34.14
CA LEU A 74 20.59 24.47 33.16
C LEU A 74 20.68 23.06 32.57
N GLY A 75 20.48 22.03 33.40
CA GLY A 75 20.39 20.63 32.95
C GLY A 75 19.26 20.43 31.94
N ARG A 76 18.06 20.94 32.22
CA ARG A 76 16.92 20.90 31.28
C ARG A 76 17.21 21.66 29.99
N ALA A 77 17.82 22.85 30.07
CA ALA A 77 18.21 23.62 28.88
C ALA A 77 19.24 22.86 28.00
N ASN A 78 20.23 22.24 28.62
CA ASN A 78 21.23 21.42 27.93
C ASN A 78 20.60 20.17 27.30
N ALA A 79 19.74 19.46 28.06
CA ALA A 79 19.00 18.31 27.56
C ALA A 79 18.10 18.69 26.38
N ALA A 80 17.42 19.84 26.45
CA ALA A 80 16.59 20.37 25.35
C ALA A 80 17.41 20.58 24.09
N LYS A 81 18.58 21.23 24.20
CA LYS A 81 19.48 21.48 23.07
C LYS A 81 19.94 20.16 22.44
N PHE A 82 20.39 19.21 23.27
CA PHE A 82 20.86 17.91 22.81
C PHE A 82 19.74 17.11 22.12
N LEU A 83 18.59 16.94 22.77
CA LEU A 83 17.45 16.18 22.24
C LEU A 83 16.89 16.79 20.95
N LYS A 84 16.88 18.11 20.80
CA LYS A 84 16.47 18.80 19.57
C LYS A 84 17.37 18.51 18.37
N GLU A 85 18.64 18.21 18.61
CA GLU A 85 19.59 17.81 17.56
C GLU A 85 19.54 16.30 17.32
N LEU A 86 19.49 15.50 18.40
CA LEU A 86 19.38 14.04 18.33
C LEU A 86 18.09 13.59 17.62
N CYS A 87 16.97 14.23 17.91
CA CYS A 87 15.64 13.83 17.45
C CYS A 87 15.24 14.53 16.14
N ARG A 88 16.15 14.56 15.15
CA ARG A 88 15.87 14.98 13.77
C ARG A 88 15.70 13.79 12.84
N TYR A 89 14.98 13.99 11.73
CA TYR A 89 14.92 13.01 10.64
C TYR A 89 15.37 13.59 9.28
N PRO A 90 16.36 13.00 8.59
CA PRO A 90 17.18 11.87 9.05
C PRO A 90 18.02 12.24 10.28
N GLY A 91 18.39 11.25 11.09
CA GLY A 91 19.21 11.47 12.29
C GLY A 91 20.65 11.83 11.93
N ASP A 92 21.28 12.69 12.72
CA ASP A 92 22.69 13.04 12.58
C ASP A 92 23.57 11.91 13.14
N PRO A 93 24.41 11.23 12.33
CA PRO A 93 25.28 10.16 12.80
C PRO A 93 26.16 10.56 13.98
N LYS A 94 26.65 11.81 14.02
CA LYS A 94 27.51 12.30 15.11
C LYS A 94 26.75 12.37 16.44
N ARG A 95 25.51 12.87 16.39
CA ARG A 95 24.65 12.95 17.58
C ARG A 95 24.14 11.59 18.04
N ILE A 96 23.90 10.68 17.11
CA ILE A 96 23.58 9.28 17.44
C ILE A 96 24.77 8.62 18.16
N GLU A 97 25.99 8.85 17.69
CA GLU A 97 27.20 8.31 18.34
C GLU A 97 27.43 8.90 19.73
N GLU A 98 27.26 10.21 19.89
CA GLU A 98 27.30 10.85 21.22
C GLU A 98 26.21 10.29 22.15
N ALA A 99 25.00 10.02 21.62
CA ALA A 99 23.94 9.41 22.40
C ALA A 99 24.27 7.98 22.85
N ARG A 100 24.93 7.17 22.01
CA ARG A 100 25.42 5.83 22.37
C ARG A 100 26.41 5.89 23.53
N GLN A 101 27.37 6.82 23.46
CA GLN A 101 28.36 7.02 24.52
C GLN A 101 27.71 7.47 25.83
N ASN A 102 26.74 8.38 25.75
CA ASN A 102 25.97 8.84 26.91
C ASN A 102 25.19 7.70 27.56
N ILE A 103 24.51 6.87 26.76
CA ILE A 103 23.75 5.71 27.23
C ILE A 103 24.67 4.68 27.90
N LEU A 104 25.78 4.31 27.27
CA LEU A 104 26.72 3.34 27.84
C LEU A 104 27.32 3.85 29.15
N LYS A 105 27.69 5.14 29.20
CA LYS A 105 28.19 5.77 30.43
C LYS A 105 27.13 5.75 31.54
N ALA A 106 25.90 6.17 31.25
CA ALA A 106 24.81 6.18 32.22
C ALA A 106 24.46 4.76 32.71
N HIS A 107 24.51 3.76 31.81
CA HIS A 107 24.31 2.36 32.16
C HIS A 107 25.40 1.84 33.09
N ARG A 108 26.67 2.12 32.80
CA ARG A 108 27.81 1.77 33.66
C ARG A 108 27.73 2.43 35.03
N GLU A 109 27.40 3.72 35.09
CA GLU A 109 27.25 4.45 36.35
C GLU A 109 26.10 3.90 37.21
N ARG A 110 25.03 3.41 36.58
CA ARG A 110 23.86 2.87 37.27
C ARG A 110 24.02 1.42 37.72
N THR A 111 24.60 0.57 36.87
CA THR A 111 24.58 -0.89 37.04
C THR A 111 25.94 -1.47 37.41
N GLY A 112 27.02 -0.72 37.17
CA GLY A 112 28.39 -1.23 37.22
C GLY A 112 28.79 -2.08 36.02
N GLU A 113 27.88 -2.38 35.09
CA GLU A 113 28.16 -3.18 33.90
C GLU A 113 28.70 -2.32 32.76
N ASP A 114 29.69 -2.83 32.04
CA ASP A 114 30.21 -2.21 30.81
C ASP A 114 29.63 -2.87 29.56
N SER A 115 28.30 -2.95 29.48
CA SER A 115 27.59 -3.58 28.38
C SER A 115 26.40 -2.74 27.90
N PRO A 116 25.95 -2.89 26.64
CA PRO A 116 24.76 -2.21 26.15
C PRO A 116 23.51 -2.52 27.00
N PRO A 117 22.66 -1.52 27.31
CA PRO A 117 21.41 -1.77 28.02
C PRO A 117 20.44 -2.60 27.18
N LYS A 118 19.70 -3.48 27.84
CA LYS A 118 18.70 -4.36 27.24
C LYS A 118 17.33 -3.67 27.22
N VAL A 119 16.80 -3.41 26.03
CA VAL A 119 15.53 -2.69 25.81
C VAL A 119 14.50 -3.64 25.23
N LEU A 120 13.34 -3.78 25.87
CA LEU A 120 12.22 -4.57 25.37
C LEU A 120 11.07 -3.67 24.88
N ASP A 121 10.55 -3.98 23.70
CA ASP A 121 9.21 -3.56 23.27
C ASP A 121 8.34 -4.80 23.08
N CYS A 122 7.29 -4.94 23.90
CA CYS A 122 6.38 -6.08 23.89
C CYS A 122 5.11 -5.90 23.05
N PHE A 123 5.00 -4.77 22.35
CA PHE A 123 3.99 -4.47 21.33
C PHE A 123 4.65 -3.79 20.13
N ALA A 124 5.72 -4.41 19.63
CA ALA A 124 6.67 -3.76 18.73
C ALA A 124 6.09 -3.37 17.37
N GLY A 125 5.00 -4.03 16.93
CA GLY A 125 4.22 -3.69 15.76
C GLY A 125 5.04 -3.50 14.49
N GLY A 126 5.30 -2.23 14.15
CA GLY A 126 6.05 -1.88 12.95
C GLY A 126 7.57 -1.80 13.13
N GLY A 127 8.07 -2.02 14.36
CA GLY A 127 9.48 -2.02 14.72
C GLY A 127 10.13 -0.65 15.00
N SER A 128 9.37 0.42 15.24
CA SER A 128 9.94 1.77 15.41
C SER A 128 10.82 1.91 16.65
N ILE A 129 10.32 1.50 17.83
CA ILE A 129 11.04 1.59 19.10
C ILE A 129 12.29 0.70 19.08
N PRO A 130 12.21 -0.61 18.76
CA PRO A 130 13.40 -1.45 18.71
C PRO A 130 14.42 -0.97 17.66
N LEU A 131 13.99 -0.41 16.52
CA LEU A 131 14.92 0.16 15.55
C LEU A 131 15.72 1.34 16.14
N GLU A 132 15.07 2.25 16.86
CA GLU A 132 15.77 3.38 17.47
C GLU A 132 16.62 2.95 18.66
N ALA A 133 16.21 1.91 19.40
CA ALA A 133 17.06 1.29 20.42
C ALA A 133 18.36 0.73 19.82
N LEU A 134 18.28 0.00 18.71
CA LEU A 134 19.47 -0.45 17.98
C LEU A 134 20.32 0.73 17.48
N ARG A 135 19.68 1.78 16.93
CA ARG A 135 20.43 2.96 16.47
C ARG A 135 21.19 3.63 17.61
N LEU A 136 20.61 3.67 18.80
CA LEU A 136 21.21 4.18 20.03
C LEU A 136 22.16 3.18 20.71
N GLY A 137 22.49 2.06 20.06
CA GLY A 137 23.50 1.11 20.53
C GLY A 137 23.02 0.19 21.65
N CYS A 138 21.71 0.09 21.87
CA CYS A 138 21.12 -0.80 22.87
C CYS A 138 20.98 -2.23 22.33
N ASP A 139 20.87 -3.17 23.26
CA ASP A 139 20.51 -4.55 23.01
C ASP A 139 18.97 -4.66 22.93
N ALA A 140 18.42 -4.55 21.72
CA ALA A 140 16.97 -4.49 21.51
C ALA A 140 16.31 -5.87 21.41
N TYR A 141 15.14 -5.99 22.02
CA TYR A 141 14.24 -7.13 21.99
C TYR A 141 12.85 -6.66 21.54
N ALA A 142 12.29 -7.35 20.55
CA ALA A 142 10.96 -7.08 20.04
C ALA A 142 10.09 -8.32 20.17
N LEU A 143 8.90 -8.15 20.75
CA LEU A 143 7.88 -9.17 20.83
C LEU A 143 6.60 -8.63 20.18
N GLU A 144 6.00 -9.45 19.31
CA GLU A 144 4.75 -9.12 18.64
C GLU A 144 3.89 -10.37 18.44
N LEU A 145 2.60 -10.23 18.68
CA LEU A 145 1.63 -11.31 18.56
C LEU A 145 1.17 -11.47 17.10
N ASN A 146 0.94 -10.34 16.44
CA ASN A 146 0.38 -10.28 15.11
C ASN A 146 1.38 -10.78 14.06
N PRO A 147 1.01 -11.77 13.23
CA PRO A 147 1.93 -12.35 12.25
C PRO A 147 2.38 -11.36 11.17
N VAL A 148 1.48 -10.46 10.74
CA VAL A 148 1.80 -9.47 9.70
C VAL A 148 2.82 -8.47 10.25
N ALA A 149 2.58 -7.95 11.46
CA ALA A 149 3.51 -7.07 12.15
C ALA A 149 4.88 -7.72 12.34
N HIS A 150 4.92 -8.97 12.82
CA HIS A 150 6.17 -9.71 12.97
C HIS A 150 6.95 -9.85 11.65
N LEU A 151 6.29 -10.13 10.52
CA LEU A 151 6.97 -10.16 9.21
C LEU A 151 7.55 -8.78 8.81
N ILE A 152 6.84 -7.70 9.15
CA ILE A 152 7.32 -6.33 8.93
C ILE A 152 8.54 -6.05 9.82
N GLU A 153 8.55 -6.51 11.06
CA GLU A 153 9.69 -6.41 11.97
C GLU A 153 10.90 -7.18 11.45
N LEU A 154 10.73 -8.40 10.93
CA LEU A 154 11.83 -9.15 10.32
C LEU A 154 12.45 -8.36 9.14
N CYS A 155 11.61 -7.74 8.32
CA CYS A 155 12.07 -6.87 7.22
C CYS A 155 12.73 -5.57 7.69
N THR A 156 12.36 -5.08 8.88
CA THR A 156 12.85 -3.80 9.40
C THR A 156 14.12 -3.98 10.24
N LEU A 157 14.16 -5.01 11.06
CA LEU A 157 15.15 -5.21 12.12
C LEU A 157 16.13 -6.35 11.79
N VAL A 158 15.67 -7.46 11.22
CA VAL A 158 16.51 -8.68 11.09
C VAL A 158 17.22 -8.75 9.74
N TYR A 159 16.46 -8.81 8.65
CA TYR A 159 17.02 -9.11 7.33
C TYR A 159 18.01 -8.05 6.84
N PRO A 160 17.78 -6.73 7.02
CA PRO A 160 18.76 -5.72 6.62
C PRO A 160 20.11 -5.88 7.32
N GLN A 161 20.12 -6.23 8.61
CA GLN A 161 21.37 -6.40 9.36
C GLN A 161 22.08 -7.71 8.99
N LYS A 162 21.31 -8.80 8.88
CA LYS A 162 21.88 -10.14 8.67
C LYS A 162 22.34 -10.37 7.23
N TYR A 163 21.62 -9.80 6.26
CA TYR A 163 21.80 -10.12 4.84
C TYR A 163 22.07 -8.90 3.95
N GLY A 164 22.09 -7.69 4.51
CA GLY A 164 22.22 -6.44 3.75
C GLY A 164 23.51 -6.31 2.95
N LYS A 165 24.63 -6.82 3.48
CA LYS A 165 25.96 -6.70 2.85
C LYS A 165 26.20 -7.80 1.81
N PRO A 166 27.02 -7.52 0.77
CA PRO A 166 27.54 -8.55 -0.11
C PRO A 166 28.33 -9.61 0.66
N ASP A 167 28.29 -10.85 0.19
CA ASP A 167 29.05 -11.98 0.76
C ASP A 167 29.59 -12.86 -0.38
N PRO A 168 30.92 -12.84 -0.62
CA PRO A 168 31.52 -13.57 -1.74
C PRO A 168 31.49 -15.09 -1.56
N ASN A 169 31.25 -15.59 -0.35
CA ASN A 169 31.19 -17.03 -0.03
C ASN A 169 29.77 -17.60 -0.11
N ALA A 170 28.79 -16.73 -0.32
CA ALA A 170 27.39 -17.08 -0.39
C ALA A 170 26.89 -17.08 -1.83
N VAL A 171 25.99 -18.00 -2.14
CA VAL A 171 25.33 -18.03 -3.46
C VAL A 171 24.40 -16.82 -3.60
N GLY A 172 24.42 -16.19 -4.77
CA GLY A 172 23.57 -15.03 -5.07
C GLY A 172 23.49 -14.68 -6.55
N CYS A 173 22.94 -13.50 -6.83
CA CYS A 173 22.61 -13.06 -8.18
C CYS A 173 23.78 -12.46 -8.97
N ASP A 174 24.87 -12.08 -8.31
CA ASP A 174 26.02 -11.42 -8.94
C ASP A 174 27.12 -12.44 -9.27
N ASN A 175 27.12 -12.95 -10.51
CA ASN A 175 28.04 -13.99 -10.96
C ASN A 175 28.07 -15.22 -10.03
N GLY A 176 26.91 -15.58 -9.49
CA GLY A 176 26.75 -16.69 -8.55
C GLY A 176 27.05 -16.33 -7.09
N LYS A 177 27.36 -15.07 -6.77
CA LYS A 177 27.69 -14.60 -5.41
C LYS A 177 26.61 -13.66 -4.83
N TRP A 178 26.49 -13.64 -3.51
CA TRP A 178 25.54 -12.79 -2.78
C TRP A 178 25.89 -11.32 -2.92
N ALA A 179 24.99 -10.57 -3.58
CA ALA A 179 25.21 -9.18 -3.91
C ALA A 179 24.78 -8.20 -2.80
N GLY A 180 24.23 -8.71 -1.70
CA GLY A 180 23.54 -7.94 -0.67
C GLY A 180 22.02 -7.93 -0.89
N LEU A 181 21.26 -7.98 0.21
CA LEU A 181 19.81 -8.20 0.21
C LEU A 181 19.04 -7.30 -0.77
N ALA A 182 19.39 -6.02 -0.86
CA ALA A 182 18.69 -5.08 -1.74
C ALA A 182 18.82 -5.47 -3.23
N LYS A 183 20.02 -5.86 -3.67
CA LYS A 183 20.28 -6.29 -5.06
C LYS A 183 19.63 -7.64 -5.35
N GLU A 184 19.65 -8.56 -4.38
CA GLU A 184 19.01 -9.87 -4.49
C GLU A 184 17.49 -9.74 -4.64
N VAL A 185 16.86 -8.94 -3.77
CA VAL A 185 15.42 -8.65 -3.87
C VAL A 185 15.08 -7.95 -5.18
N GLU A 186 15.92 -7.03 -5.66
CA GLU A 186 15.72 -6.39 -6.97
C GLU A 186 15.78 -7.41 -8.11
N TYR A 187 16.77 -8.30 -8.10
CA TYR A 187 16.95 -9.35 -9.10
C TYR A 187 15.73 -10.28 -9.15
N TRP A 188 15.35 -10.86 -8.00
CA TRP A 188 14.21 -11.78 -7.92
C TRP A 188 12.88 -11.07 -8.17
N GLY A 189 12.76 -9.80 -7.78
CA GLY A 189 11.58 -8.98 -8.10
C GLY A 189 11.43 -8.73 -9.60
N LYS A 190 12.53 -8.50 -10.34
CA LYS A 190 12.51 -8.41 -11.81
C LYS A 190 12.14 -9.76 -12.44
N TRP A 191 12.72 -10.85 -11.95
CA TRP A 191 12.41 -12.20 -12.42
C TRP A 191 10.91 -12.54 -12.26
N VAL A 192 10.33 -12.26 -11.08
CA VAL A 192 8.89 -12.47 -10.83
C VAL A 192 8.06 -11.65 -11.82
N LEU A 193 8.39 -10.37 -11.99
CA LEU A 193 7.67 -9.50 -12.92
C LEU A 193 7.71 -10.01 -14.36
N GLU A 194 8.87 -10.44 -14.85
CA GLU A 194 9.00 -10.96 -16.22
C GLU A 194 8.09 -12.17 -16.44
N LYS A 195 8.04 -13.08 -15.47
CA LYS A 195 7.16 -14.25 -15.52
C LYS A 195 5.68 -13.88 -15.44
N VAL A 196 5.31 -12.95 -14.57
CA VAL A 196 3.94 -12.42 -14.48
C VAL A 196 3.54 -11.74 -15.79
N LYS A 197 4.40 -10.91 -16.39
CA LYS A 197 4.15 -10.27 -17.69
C LYS A 197 3.94 -11.28 -18.79
N ALA A 198 4.73 -12.35 -18.82
CA ALA A 198 4.56 -13.42 -19.80
C ALA A 198 3.21 -14.14 -19.64
N GLU A 199 2.72 -14.30 -18.41
CA GLU A 199 1.47 -15.01 -18.14
C GLU A 199 0.23 -14.13 -18.35
N ILE A 200 0.20 -12.89 -17.85
CA ILE A 200 -1.01 -12.03 -17.84
C ILE A 200 -0.86 -10.71 -18.61
N GLY A 201 0.24 -10.50 -19.33
CA GLY A 201 0.48 -9.26 -20.09
C GLY A 201 -0.60 -8.99 -21.14
N ASP A 202 -1.22 -10.05 -21.65
CA ASP A 202 -2.36 -10.03 -22.55
C ASP A 202 -3.64 -9.44 -21.95
N ARG A 203 -3.70 -9.18 -20.63
CA ARG A 203 -4.81 -8.51 -19.94
C ARG A 203 -4.63 -7.00 -19.78
N TYR A 204 -3.46 -6.48 -20.13
CA TYR A 204 -3.10 -5.06 -20.01
C TYR A 204 -2.39 -4.58 -21.28
N GLN A 205 -3.01 -4.80 -22.44
CA GLN A 205 -2.42 -4.47 -23.74
C GLN A 205 -2.33 -2.94 -23.97
N PRO A 206 -1.28 -2.46 -24.68
CA PRO A 206 -1.24 -1.10 -25.19
C PRO A 206 -2.41 -0.82 -26.15
N ILE A 207 -2.91 0.41 -26.12
CA ILE A 207 -4.04 0.85 -26.95
C ILE A 207 -3.50 1.60 -28.17
N PRO A 208 -3.82 1.17 -29.41
CA PRO A 208 -3.35 1.85 -30.61
C PRO A 208 -4.01 3.22 -30.74
N ILE A 209 -3.22 4.25 -31.06
CA ILE A 209 -3.75 5.58 -31.38
C ILE A 209 -4.26 5.53 -32.82
N LYS A 210 -5.56 5.75 -33.02
CA LYS A 210 -6.11 6.00 -34.36
C LYS A 210 -5.73 7.43 -34.76
N ASP A 211 -4.69 7.60 -35.57
CA ASP A 211 -4.34 8.92 -36.12
C ASP A 211 -5.52 9.48 -36.93
N THR A 212 -6.24 10.43 -36.34
CA THR A 212 -7.37 11.11 -37.01
C THR A 212 -7.00 12.51 -37.51
N LYS A 213 -5.73 12.90 -37.45
CA LYS A 213 -5.27 14.24 -37.85
C LYS A 213 -3.98 14.24 -38.67
N ASN A 214 -3.92 13.47 -39.76
CA ASN A 214 -2.88 13.61 -40.79
C ASN A 214 -3.41 13.36 -42.22
N LYS A 215 -4.66 13.77 -42.50
CA LYS A 215 -5.23 13.73 -43.88
C LYS A 215 -5.63 15.10 -44.45
N ILE A 216 -5.29 16.19 -43.78
CA ILE A 216 -5.51 17.54 -44.32
C ILE A 216 -4.20 18.30 -44.13
N ILE A 217 -3.72 18.96 -45.20
CA ILE A 217 -2.47 19.69 -45.36
C ILE A 217 -1.29 18.83 -45.87
N GLN A 218 -1.33 18.51 -47.16
CA GLN A 218 -0.27 18.87 -48.13
C GLN A 218 -0.72 18.39 -49.51
N ASN A 219 -1.60 19.18 -50.14
CA ASN A 219 -1.80 19.17 -51.59
C ASN A 219 -2.03 20.62 -52.01
N LYS A 220 -0.97 21.42 -51.89
CA LYS A 220 -0.72 22.63 -52.67
C LYS A 220 0.58 23.27 -52.17
N MET A 221 1.48 23.47 -53.12
CA MET A 221 2.75 24.20 -53.05
C MET A 221 4.00 23.36 -52.75
N PHE A 222 4.79 23.25 -53.82
CA PHE A 222 6.18 22.79 -53.98
C PHE A 222 6.35 21.36 -54.48
N GLY A 223 7.10 21.32 -55.58
CA GLY A 223 7.20 20.20 -56.51
C GLY A 223 8.23 19.17 -56.13
N ASP A 224 8.37 18.25 -57.08
CA ASP A 224 9.11 16.99 -57.08
C ASP A 224 10.40 16.91 -56.26
N ASN A 225 10.63 15.68 -55.79
CA ASN A 225 11.83 15.10 -55.16
C ASN A 225 11.96 15.26 -53.65
N LEU A 226 11.38 14.31 -52.92
CA LEU A 226 11.95 13.68 -51.72
C LEU A 226 11.23 12.35 -51.47
N GLN A 227 11.79 11.26 -51.99
CA GLN A 227 11.51 9.92 -51.46
C GLN A 227 12.00 9.91 -50.00
N SER A 228 11.08 10.13 -49.06
CA SER A 228 11.34 9.92 -47.63
C SER A 228 10.50 8.75 -47.14
N GLU A 229 11.18 7.82 -46.48
CA GLU A 229 10.65 6.58 -45.94
C GLU A 229 9.37 6.81 -45.12
N PHE A 230 8.23 6.35 -45.62
CA PHE A 230 7.01 6.19 -44.83
C PHE A 230 7.21 5.06 -43.81
N ARG A 231 7.83 5.37 -42.66
CA ARG A 231 7.66 4.54 -41.46
C ARG A 231 6.31 4.87 -40.86
N ASN A 232 5.31 4.02 -41.11
CA ASN A 232 4.08 3.96 -40.32
C ASN A 232 4.43 3.66 -38.86
N SER A 233 4.80 4.67 -38.07
CA SER A 233 5.03 4.54 -36.64
C SER A 233 3.67 4.61 -35.92
N GLN A 234 2.96 3.48 -35.92
CA GLN A 234 1.73 3.39 -35.13
C GLN A 234 2.06 3.65 -33.66
N SER A 235 1.58 4.79 -33.15
CA SER A 235 1.84 5.20 -31.77
C SER A 235 0.84 4.52 -30.82
N TYR A 236 1.32 4.12 -29.64
CA TYR A 236 0.54 3.39 -28.64
C TYR A 236 0.40 4.19 -27.35
N LEU A 237 -0.74 4.01 -26.70
CA LEU A 237 -1.01 4.44 -25.33
C LEU A 237 -0.81 3.25 -24.38
N THR A 238 -0.09 3.47 -23.29
CA THR A 238 0.12 2.46 -22.24
C THR A 238 -0.87 2.72 -21.10
N PRO A 239 -1.80 1.79 -20.82
CA PRO A 239 -2.70 1.91 -19.67
C PRO A 239 -1.93 1.93 -18.35
N VAL A 240 -2.34 2.82 -17.45
CA VAL A 240 -1.83 2.92 -16.08
C VAL A 240 -2.89 2.69 -15.02
N ALA A 241 -4.16 2.96 -15.35
CA ALA A 241 -5.29 2.72 -14.47
C ALA A 241 -6.59 2.57 -15.27
N TYR A 242 -7.52 1.79 -14.73
CA TYR A 242 -8.90 1.67 -15.20
C TYR A 242 -9.82 2.20 -14.09
N LEU A 243 -10.68 3.15 -14.43
CA LEU A 243 -11.60 3.81 -13.50
C LEU A 243 -12.98 3.18 -13.66
N TRP A 244 -13.49 2.61 -12.58
CA TRP A 244 -14.73 1.86 -12.55
C TRP A 244 -15.73 2.50 -11.59
N THR A 245 -17.01 2.33 -11.87
CA THR A 245 -18.11 2.63 -10.95
C THR A 245 -18.89 1.37 -10.62
N ARG A 246 -19.36 1.24 -9.39
CA ARG A 246 -20.37 0.25 -9.02
C ARG A 246 -21.73 0.69 -9.56
N THR A 247 -22.60 -0.26 -9.86
CA THR A 247 -23.91 0.04 -10.44
C THR A 247 -25.03 -0.71 -9.77
N VAL A 248 -26.25 -0.18 -9.84
CA VAL A 248 -27.47 -0.87 -9.38
C VAL A 248 -28.58 -0.73 -10.42
N PRO A 249 -29.53 -1.68 -10.49
CA PRO A 249 -30.74 -1.52 -11.30
C PRO A 249 -31.54 -0.30 -10.85
N CYS A 250 -32.12 0.43 -11.79
CA CYS A 250 -32.97 1.56 -11.49
C CYS A 250 -34.15 1.13 -10.61
N LYS A 251 -34.40 1.91 -9.54
CA LYS A 251 -35.51 1.68 -8.61
C LYS A 251 -36.87 1.73 -9.29
N ASN A 252 -37.00 2.44 -10.42
CA ASN A 252 -38.18 2.40 -11.26
C ASN A 252 -38.13 1.16 -12.18
N PRO A 253 -38.96 0.13 -11.93
CA PRO A 253 -38.92 -1.12 -12.70
C PRO A 253 -39.31 -0.92 -14.17
N LYS A 254 -40.12 0.11 -14.49
CA LYS A 254 -40.46 0.46 -15.88
C LYS A 254 -39.29 1.08 -16.64
N CYS A 255 -38.32 1.66 -15.93
CA CYS A 255 -37.15 2.25 -16.56
C CYS A 255 -36.22 1.16 -17.10
N GLY A 256 -35.89 0.15 -16.28
CA GLY A 256 -34.99 -0.94 -16.64
C GLY A 256 -33.53 -0.53 -16.87
N ALA A 257 -33.16 0.72 -16.53
CA ALA A 257 -31.80 1.22 -16.67
C ALA A 257 -30.88 0.80 -15.54
N ILE A 258 -29.58 0.91 -15.79
CA ILE A 258 -28.55 0.79 -14.78
C ILE A 258 -28.18 2.18 -14.27
N VAL A 259 -28.03 2.31 -12.95
CA VAL A 259 -27.66 3.56 -12.27
C VAL A 259 -26.22 3.45 -11.77
N PRO A 260 -25.31 4.33 -12.23
CA PRO A 260 -23.92 4.33 -11.78
C PRO A 260 -23.80 5.04 -10.43
N LEU A 261 -23.02 4.44 -9.52
CA LEU A 261 -22.71 4.99 -8.22
C LEU A 261 -21.36 5.71 -8.35
N VAL A 262 -21.38 6.97 -8.76
CA VAL A 262 -20.17 7.78 -8.96
C VAL A 262 -20.15 8.90 -7.96
N ARG A 263 -19.10 9.03 -7.16
CA ARG A 263 -18.97 10.12 -6.18
C ARG A 263 -18.84 11.48 -6.88
N GLN A 264 -17.96 11.54 -7.87
CA GLN A 264 -17.65 12.71 -8.68
C GLN A 264 -17.14 12.26 -10.04
N THR A 265 -17.27 13.10 -11.06
CA THR A 265 -16.78 12.79 -12.42
C THR A 265 -15.53 13.57 -12.80
N TRP A 266 -14.90 14.28 -11.86
CA TRP A 266 -13.57 14.87 -12.07
C TRP A 266 -12.52 13.78 -12.32
N LEU A 267 -11.64 14.02 -13.30
CA LEU A 267 -10.48 13.17 -13.61
C LEU A 267 -9.15 13.91 -13.36
N CYS A 268 -9.11 15.21 -13.63
CA CYS A 268 -7.98 16.10 -13.36
C CYS A 268 -8.48 17.49 -12.97
N LYS A 269 -7.89 18.08 -11.93
CA LYS A 269 -8.21 19.42 -11.43
C LYS A 269 -6.93 20.25 -11.29
N LYS A 270 -6.39 20.72 -12.40
CA LYS A 270 -5.19 21.59 -12.42
C LYS A 270 -5.49 22.86 -13.23
N PRO A 271 -5.04 24.05 -12.78
CA PRO A 271 -5.13 25.26 -13.59
C PRO A 271 -4.57 25.02 -15.01
N GLY A 272 -5.32 25.40 -16.03
CA GLY A 272 -4.98 25.16 -17.44
C GLY A 272 -5.23 23.74 -17.94
N ARG A 273 -5.67 22.80 -17.09
CA ARG A 273 -5.98 21.41 -17.47
C ARG A 273 -7.04 20.81 -16.53
N PHE A 274 -8.29 21.05 -16.87
CA PHE A 274 -9.45 20.44 -16.23
C PHE A 274 -10.00 19.32 -17.11
N ILE A 275 -10.19 18.13 -16.55
CA ILE A 275 -10.71 16.97 -17.27
C ILE A 275 -11.78 16.31 -16.41
N ALA A 276 -12.92 16.00 -17.02
CA ALA A 276 -14.06 15.37 -16.35
C ALA A 276 -14.76 14.35 -17.27
N LEU A 277 -15.66 13.56 -16.70
CA LEU A 277 -16.59 12.70 -17.43
C LEU A 277 -17.98 13.33 -17.43
N LYS A 278 -18.53 13.53 -18.62
CA LYS A 278 -19.95 13.81 -18.81
C LYS A 278 -20.71 12.48 -18.85
N VAL A 279 -21.77 12.37 -18.06
CA VAL A 279 -22.64 11.18 -18.05
C VAL A 279 -23.93 11.53 -18.78
N SER A 280 -24.27 10.75 -19.81
CA SER A 280 -25.49 10.93 -20.60
C SER A 280 -26.21 9.60 -20.82
N PRO A 281 -27.54 9.59 -21.00
CA PRO A 281 -28.24 8.38 -21.40
C PRO A 281 -27.74 7.90 -22.78
N SER A 282 -27.46 6.60 -22.92
CA SER A 282 -27.25 5.97 -24.24
C SER A 282 -28.53 5.27 -24.67
N PHE A 283 -28.96 5.50 -25.92
CA PHE A 283 -30.05 4.76 -26.54
C PHE A 283 -29.45 3.86 -27.62
N LEU A 284 -28.67 2.86 -27.21
CA LEU A 284 -28.19 1.83 -28.14
C LEU A 284 -29.38 0.97 -28.58
N PHE A 285 -29.90 1.22 -29.78
CA PHE A 285 -30.77 0.29 -30.49
C PHE A 285 -29.91 -0.86 -31.03
N SER A 286 -30.13 -2.07 -30.54
CA SER A 286 -29.54 -3.27 -31.16
C SER A 286 -30.27 -3.57 -32.46
N SER A 287 -29.58 -3.49 -33.60
CA SER A 287 -30.05 -4.02 -34.89
C SER A 287 -29.34 -5.32 -35.30
N THR A 288 -28.55 -5.95 -34.42
CA THR A 288 -27.80 -7.15 -34.80
C THR A 288 -27.76 -8.21 -33.71
N ASN A 289 -28.29 -9.40 -34.04
CA ASN A 289 -28.23 -10.63 -33.25
C ASN A 289 -26.79 -11.21 -33.20
N SER A 290 -25.86 -10.54 -32.51
CA SER A 290 -24.55 -11.12 -32.18
C SER A 290 -24.44 -11.32 -30.67
N SER A 291 -24.79 -12.53 -30.25
CA SER A 291 -24.73 -13.04 -28.87
C SER A 291 -23.28 -13.35 -28.44
N SER A 292 -22.44 -12.33 -28.28
CA SER A 292 -21.09 -12.49 -27.71
C SER A 292 -20.46 -11.14 -27.33
N SER A 293 -21.01 -10.43 -26.34
CA SER A 293 -20.34 -9.30 -25.69
C SER A 293 -20.17 -9.58 -24.19
N PRO A 294 -18.94 -9.67 -23.66
CA PRO A 294 -18.69 -9.99 -22.24
C PRO A 294 -19.07 -8.86 -21.27
N LEU A 295 -19.50 -7.69 -21.76
CA LEU A 295 -20.03 -6.58 -20.97
C LEU A 295 -21.52 -6.74 -20.62
N MET A 296 -22.15 -7.84 -21.05
CA MET A 296 -23.60 -7.94 -21.10
C MET A 296 -24.12 -9.07 -20.21
N GLY A 297 -24.89 -8.70 -19.19
CA GLY A 297 -25.75 -9.65 -18.50
C GLY A 297 -26.77 -10.22 -19.49
N LYS A 298 -27.10 -11.51 -19.37
CA LYS A 298 -28.14 -12.17 -20.18
C LYS A 298 -29.53 -11.59 -19.84
N GLY A 299 -29.88 -10.46 -20.45
CA GLY A 299 -31.21 -9.85 -20.41
C GLY A 299 -32.04 -10.23 -21.63
N LYS A 300 -33.27 -10.73 -21.42
CA LYS A 300 -34.23 -11.05 -22.48
C LYS A 300 -34.68 -9.77 -23.22
N GLY A 301 -34.38 -9.65 -24.51
CA GLY A 301 -35.28 -9.02 -25.51
C GLY A 301 -35.39 -7.48 -25.59
N GLY A 302 -34.57 -6.68 -24.89
CA GLY A 302 -34.51 -5.23 -25.08
C GLY A 302 -33.13 -4.72 -24.71
N GLY A 303 -32.51 -3.87 -25.54
CA GLY A 303 -31.16 -3.35 -25.27
C GLY A 303 -31.05 -2.71 -23.88
N GLU A 304 -29.99 -3.04 -23.13
CA GLU A 304 -29.79 -2.53 -21.78
C GLU A 304 -29.57 -1.00 -21.80
N LYS A 305 -30.34 -0.27 -21.00
CA LYS A 305 -30.20 1.19 -20.84
C LYS A 305 -29.00 1.49 -19.93
N LEU A 306 -27.83 1.65 -20.54
CA LEU A 306 -26.56 1.91 -19.87
C LEU A 306 -26.13 3.39 -20.00
N PRO A 307 -25.66 4.05 -18.94
CA PRO A 307 -25.08 5.38 -19.03
C PRO A 307 -23.86 5.42 -19.96
N LEU A 308 -23.75 6.45 -20.79
CA LEU A 308 -22.55 6.78 -21.56
C LEU A 308 -21.65 7.70 -20.73
N PHE A 309 -20.36 7.40 -20.69
CA PHE A 309 -19.34 8.31 -20.17
C PHE A 309 -18.62 8.96 -21.35
N THR A 310 -18.42 10.28 -21.32
CA THR A 310 -17.66 11.01 -22.36
C THR A 310 -16.60 11.87 -21.69
N VAL A 311 -15.36 11.77 -22.14
CA VAL A 311 -14.26 12.61 -21.63
C VAL A 311 -14.41 14.02 -22.19
N ILE A 312 -14.43 15.01 -21.31
CA ILE A 312 -14.42 16.42 -21.66
C ILE A 312 -13.22 17.11 -21.01
N GLN A 313 -12.71 18.14 -21.67
CA GLN A 313 -11.54 18.90 -21.22
C GLN A 313 -11.74 20.40 -21.38
N SER A 314 -11.13 21.17 -20.48
CA SER A 314 -11.11 22.62 -20.49
C SER A 314 -9.71 23.11 -20.11
N SER A 315 -9.27 24.17 -20.80
CA SER A 315 -8.01 24.88 -20.53
C SER A 315 -8.20 26.09 -19.61
N ALA A 316 -9.35 26.18 -18.92
CA ALA A 316 -9.65 27.24 -17.98
C ALA A 316 -8.59 27.36 -16.87
N GLN A 317 -8.42 28.56 -16.31
CA GLN A 317 -7.47 28.82 -15.23
C GLN A 317 -8.05 28.56 -13.84
N SER A 318 -9.38 28.48 -13.71
CA SER A 318 -10.08 28.23 -12.45
C SER A 318 -11.14 27.14 -12.58
N GLU A 319 -11.44 26.46 -11.46
CA GLU A 319 -12.48 25.43 -11.40
C GLU A 319 -13.86 25.99 -11.77
N SER A 320 -14.22 27.18 -11.29
CA SER A 320 -15.50 27.82 -11.59
C SER A 320 -15.68 28.08 -13.08
N GLN A 321 -14.62 28.51 -13.77
CA GLN A 321 -14.66 28.71 -15.22
C GLN A 321 -14.79 27.37 -15.96
N ALA A 322 -14.04 26.33 -15.56
CA ALA A 322 -14.17 25.00 -16.15
C ALA A 322 -15.58 24.44 -15.98
N ILE A 323 -16.21 24.59 -14.81
CA ILE A 323 -17.60 24.18 -14.56
C ILE A 323 -18.57 24.91 -15.50
N LYS A 324 -18.37 26.22 -15.71
CA LYS A 324 -19.18 27.01 -16.64
C LYS A 324 -19.01 26.51 -18.08
N GLU A 325 -17.79 26.21 -18.51
CA GLU A 325 -17.49 25.68 -19.84
C GLU A 325 -18.06 24.26 -20.06
N PHE A 326 -18.06 23.42 -19.01
CA PHE A 326 -18.65 22.08 -19.07
C PHE A 326 -20.17 22.08 -19.09
N GLY A 327 -20.81 23.12 -18.55
CA GLY A 327 -22.27 23.21 -18.42
C GLY A 327 -22.85 22.30 -17.33
N PHE A 328 -22.02 21.70 -16.48
CA PHE A 328 -22.40 20.96 -15.28
C PHE A 328 -21.25 20.96 -14.28
N ASP A 329 -21.55 20.62 -13.02
CA ASP A 329 -20.56 20.52 -11.94
C ASP A 329 -20.14 19.05 -11.74
N PRO A 330 -18.92 18.64 -12.13
CA PRO A 330 -18.45 17.26 -11.96
C PRO A 330 -18.32 16.84 -10.49
N GLY A 331 -18.36 17.78 -9.53
CA GLY A 331 -18.33 17.50 -8.10
C GLY A 331 -19.68 17.14 -7.48
N LYS A 332 -20.80 17.28 -8.21
CA LYS A 332 -22.17 17.16 -7.66
C LYS A 332 -22.95 15.92 -8.15
N PHE A 333 -22.27 14.86 -8.56
CA PHE A 333 -22.94 13.70 -9.16
C PHE A 333 -23.71 12.83 -8.16
N SER A 334 -23.11 12.47 -7.01
CA SER A 334 -23.82 11.79 -5.91
C SER A 334 -23.52 12.46 -4.58
N LYS A 335 -24.49 12.38 -3.66
CA LYS A 335 -24.37 12.93 -2.30
C LYS A 335 -24.94 11.93 -1.30
N ALA A 336 -24.19 11.69 -0.21
CA ALA A 336 -24.60 10.80 0.89
C ALA A 336 -25.03 9.38 0.48
N GLY A 337 -24.45 8.83 -0.60
CA GLY A 337 -24.78 7.49 -1.09
C GLY A 337 -26.03 7.40 -1.97
N ASN A 338 -26.58 8.54 -2.38
CA ASN A 338 -27.71 8.62 -3.30
C ASN A 338 -27.23 8.93 -4.72
N SER A 339 -27.70 8.18 -5.71
CA SER A 339 -27.42 8.40 -7.14
C SER A 339 -28.71 8.60 -7.94
N VAL A 340 -28.70 9.51 -8.91
CA VAL A 340 -29.85 9.79 -9.78
C VAL A 340 -29.73 9.01 -11.09
N CYS A 341 -30.81 8.34 -11.50
CA CYS A 341 -30.88 7.68 -12.80
C CYS A 341 -30.89 8.71 -13.93
N VAL A 342 -29.88 8.70 -14.79
CA VAL A 342 -29.76 9.63 -15.94
C VAL A 342 -30.82 9.45 -17.02
N PHE A 343 -31.61 8.37 -16.97
CA PHE A 343 -32.68 8.09 -17.93
C PHE A 343 -34.06 8.58 -17.49
N CYS A 344 -34.35 8.54 -16.19
CA CYS A 344 -35.71 8.80 -15.69
C CYS A 344 -35.77 9.68 -14.43
N GLY A 345 -34.62 10.13 -13.92
CA GLY A 345 -34.53 10.98 -12.73
C GLY A 345 -34.81 10.27 -11.39
N THR A 346 -35.16 8.98 -11.39
CA THR A 346 -35.41 8.23 -10.16
C THR A 346 -34.13 8.12 -9.33
N VAL A 347 -34.23 8.40 -8.04
CA VAL A 347 -33.11 8.31 -7.09
C VAL A 347 -32.97 6.88 -6.57
N ALA A 348 -31.78 6.31 -6.73
CA ALA A 348 -31.33 5.14 -6.01
C ALA A 348 -30.72 5.61 -4.68
N ASP A 349 -31.54 5.58 -3.63
CA ASP A 349 -31.11 5.98 -2.28
C ASP A 349 -30.24 4.91 -1.60
N SER A 350 -29.51 5.29 -0.54
CA SER A 350 -28.59 4.39 0.17
C SER A 350 -29.25 3.08 0.67
N SER A 351 -30.52 3.13 1.10
CA SER A 351 -31.22 1.94 1.59
C SER A 351 -31.50 0.95 0.45
N TYR A 352 -31.95 1.47 -0.70
CA TYR A 352 -32.16 0.69 -1.91
C TYR A 352 -30.84 0.13 -2.45
N VAL A 353 -29.76 0.93 -2.46
CA VAL A 353 -28.42 0.47 -2.87
C VAL A 353 -27.96 -0.72 -2.03
N LYS A 354 -28.10 -0.64 -0.69
CA LYS A 354 -27.77 -1.76 0.22
C LYS A 354 -28.64 -2.97 -0.09
N GLN A 355 -29.95 -2.81 -0.28
CA GLN A 355 -30.85 -3.91 -0.63
C GLN A 355 -30.42 -4.61 -1.93
N GLN A 356 -30.11 -3.85 -2.99
CA GLN A 356 -29.65 -4.43 -4.25
C GLN A 356 -28.28 -5.12 -4.11
N ALA A 357 -27.38 -4.56 -3.28
CA ALA A 357 -26.09 -5.14 -3.00
C ALA A 357 -26.20 -6.50 -2.26
N GLN A 358 -27.05 -6.56 -1.22
CA GLN A 358 -27.37 -7.81 -0.51
C GLN A 358 -27.97 -8.86 -1.42
N ALA A 359 -28.84 -8.43 -2.35
CA ALA A 359 -29.43 -9.29 -3.37
C ALA A 359 -28.47 -9.70 -4.50
N LYS A 360 -27.16 -9.37 -4.39
CA LYS A 360 -26.13 -9.61 -5.41
C LYS A 360 -26.48 -9.04 -6.80
N LYS A 361 -27.22 -7.92 -6.82
CA LYS A 361 -27.60 -7.17 -8.03
C LYS A 361 -26.73 -5.94 -8.28
N MET A 362 -25.66 -5.75 -7.51
CA MET A 362 -24.70 -4.68 -7.74
C MET A 362 -23.71 -5.08 -8.83
N GLY A 363 -23.64 -4.28 -9.89
CA GLY A 363 -22.71 -4.48 -11.01
C GLY A 363 -21.54 -3.50 -10.98
N GLN A 364 -20.79 -3.46 -12.09
CA GLN A 364 -19.68 -2.54 -12.31
C GLN A 364 -19.72 -2.03 -13.76
N GLN A 365 -19.23 -0.82 -13.99
CA GLN A 365 -19.11 -0.24 -15.33
C GLN A 365 -17.79 0.53 -15.46
N LEU A 366 -17.08 0.33 -16.58
CA LEU A 366 -15.87 1.08 -16.90
C LEU A 366 -16.23 2.51 -17.26
N MET A 367 -15.66 3.47 -16.54
CA MET A 367 -15.87 4.90 -16.75
C MET A 367 -14.81 5.47 -17.70
N ALA A 368 -13.54 5.16 -17.44
CA ALA A 368 -12.42 5.68 -18.21
C ALA A 368 -11.16 4.81 -18.06
N VAL A 369 -10.28 4.89 -19.04
CA VAL A 369 -8.92 4.34 -18.96
C VAL A 369 -7.92 5.48 -18.97
N VAL A 370 -7.03 5.46 -17.99
CA VAL A 370 -5.95 6.42 -17.87
C VAL A 370 -4.70 5.83 -18.52
N CYS A 371 -4.11 6.57 -19.45
CA CYS A 371 -2.96 6.14 -20.22
C CYS A 371 -1.81 7.14 -20.13
N THR A 372 -0.60 6.66 -20.46
CA THR A 372 0.55 7.49 -20.81
C THR A 372 0.94 7.25 -22.26
N LYS A 373 1.50 8.27 -22.91
CA LYS A 373 2.12 8.13 -24.22
C LYS A 373 3.64 8.10 -24.05
N THR A 374 4.30 7.13 -24.68
CA THR A 374 5.76 6.97 -24.59
C THR A 374 6.45 8.25 -25.09
N GLY A 375 7.41 8.76 -24.30
CA GLY A 375 8.15 9.98 -24.63
C GLY A 375 7.45 11.29 -24.24
N GLU A 376 6.19 11.26 -23.82
CA GLU A 376 5.43 12.45 -23.44
C GLU A 376 5.15 12.51 -21.93
N LYS A 377 5.10 13.72 -21.37
CA LYS A 377 4.68 13.95 -19.99
C LYS A 377 3.17 14.14 -19.92
N GLY A 378 2.54 13.57 -18.90
CA GLY A 378 1.11 13.74 -18.61
C GLY A 378 0.32 12.44 -18.69
N LYS A 379 -1.00 12.57 -18.61
CA LYS A 379 -1.96 11.47 -18.72
C LYS A 379 -2.99 11.77 -19.81
N VAL A 380 -3.33 10.74 -20.57
CA VAL A 380 -4.43 10.75 -21.54
C VAL A 380 -5.59 9.98 -20.92
N TYR A 381 -6.80 10.52 -21.00
CA TYR A 381 -7.99 9.86 -20.48
C TYR A 381 -8.86 9.45 -21.68
N LEU A 382 -9.20 8.17 -21.73
CA LEU A 382 -10.06 7.59 -22.75
C LEU A 382 -11.40 7.22 -22.11
N SER A 383 -12.52 7.48 -22.79
CA SER A 383 -13.83 7.08 -22.30
C SER A 383 -13.96 5.55 -22.31
N GLY A 384 -14.48 4.98 -21.20
CA GLY A 384 -14.81 3.55 -21.14
C GLY A 384 -15.83 3.12 -22.20
N SER A 385 -16.67 4.03 -22.67
CA SER A 385 -17.70 3.77 -23.68
C SER A 385 -17.19 3.83 -25.13
N GLU A 386 -16.02 4.42 -25.37
CA GLU A 386 -15.42 4.60 -26.71
C GLU A 386 -14.28 3.61 -26.97
N ILE A 387 -13.92 2.84 -25.94
CA ILE A 387 -12.84 1.85 -25.96
C ILE A 387 -13.34 0.54 -26.57
N GLN A 388 -12.49 -0.10 -27.37
CA GLN A 388 -12.80 -1.39 -28.00
C GLN A 388 -13.03 -2.49 -26.94
N LEU A 389 -13.97 -3.40 -27.22
CA LEU A 389 -14.39 -4.46 -26.29
C LEU A 389 -13.24 -5.35 -25.81
N ASN A 390 -12.19 -5.54 -26.61
CA ASN A 390 -11.02 -6.35 -26.27
C ASN A 390 -10.14 -5.76 -25.14
N ILE A 391 -10.33 -4.49 -24.77
CA ILE A 391 -9.63 -3.84 -23.65
C ILE A 391 -10.38 -4.07 -22.33
N VAL A 392 -11.67 -4.36 -22.40
CA VAL A 392 -12.47 -4.74 -21.24
C VAL A 392 -12.23 -6.22 -20.95
N PRO A 393 -11.96 -6.60 -19.69
CA PRO A 393 -11.67 -7.99 -19.38
C PRO A 393 -12.89 -8.88 -19.59
N ASP A 394 -12.73 -9.97 -20.33
CA ASP A 394 -13.72 -11.05 -20.37
C ASP A 394 -13.70 -11.78 -19.03
N GLU A 395 -14.76 -11.61 -18.24
CA GLU A 395 -14.85 -12.17 -16.89
C GLU A 395 -14.88 -13.71 -16.92
N GLU A 396 -15.60 -14.34 -17.85
CA GLU A 396 -15.69 -15.80 -17.92
C GLU A 396 -14.31 -16.40 -18.25
N LEU A 397 -13.60 -15.81 -19.22
CA LEU A 397 -12.24 -16.22 -19.56
C LEU A 397 -11.30 -16.04 -18.36
N ILE A 398 -11.41 -14.94 -17.61
CA ILE A 398 -10.56 -14.71 -16.44
C ILE A 398 -10.86 -15.71 -15.34
N GLN A 399 -12.13 -16.01 -15.07
CA GLN A 399 -12.51 -16.99 -14.05
C GLN A 399 -12.01 -18.39 -14.40
N SER A 400 -12.05 -18.78 -15.68
CA SER A 400 -11.44 -20.03 -16.15
C SER A 400 -9.93 -20.04 -15.91
N ARG A 401 -9.23 -18.93 -16.18
CA ARG A 401 -7.79 -18.81 -15.91
C ARG A 401 -7.47 -18.86 -14.42
N ILE A 402 -8.28 -18.26 -13.56
CA ILE A 402 -8.13 -18.35 -12.10
C ILE A 402 -8.29 -19.80 -11.64
N SER A 403 -9.36 -20.47 -12.09
CA SER A 403 -9.64 -21.86 -11.72
C SER A 403 -8.47 -22.78 -12.08
N LYS A 404 -7.98 -22.67 -13.33
CA LYS A 404 -6.80 -23.40 -13.80
C LYS A 404 -5.55 -23.08 -12.98
N LEU A 405 -5.29 -21.80 -12.66
CA LEU A 405 -4.15 -21.42 -11.85
C LEU A 405 -4.24 -22.02 -10.44
N CYS A 406 -5.41 -21.98 -9.81
CA CYS A 406 -5.68 -22.56 -8.50
C CYS A 406 -5.44 -24.08 -8.51
N GLU A 407 -5.96 -24.80 -9.50
CA GLU A 407 -5.75 -26.24 -9.69
C GLU A 407 -4.25 -26.59 -9.85
N GLU A 408 -3.53 -25.87 -10.71
CA GLU A 408 -2.11 -26.13 -10.99
C GLU A 408 -1.19 -25.87 -9.77
N THR A 409 -1.56 -24.91 -8.91
CA THR A 409 -0.65 -24.39 -7.87
C THR A 409 -1.08 -24.75 -6.45
N GLY A 410 -2.31 -25.25 -6.28
CA GLY A 410 -2.97 -25.40 -4.98
C GLY A 410 -3.23 -24.07 -4.27
N LEU A 411 -3.16 -22.93 -4.98
CA LEU A 411 -3.56 -21.63 -4.43
C LEU A 411 -5.08 -21.54 -4.38
N THR A 412 -5.61 -20.81 -3.41
CA THR A 412 -7.03 -20.50 -3.30
C THR A 412 -7.24 -19.00 -3.41
N ILE A 413 -8.40 -18.60 -3.93
CA ILE A 413 -8.87 -17.23 -3.73
C ILE A 413 -9.04 -17.01 -2.21
N PRO A 414 -8.64 -15.85 -1.66
CA PRO A 414 -8.93 -15.50 -0.27
C PRO A 414 -10.44 -15.58 0.00
N ASP A 415 -10.89 -16.60 0.74
CA ASP A 415 -12.31 -16.83 1.01
C ASP A 415 -12.63 -16.62 2.49
N GLU A 416 -11.66 -16.19 3.30
CA GLU A 416 -11.86 -15.91 4.70
C GLU A 416 -12.92 -14.80 4.89
N PRO A 417 -13.79 -14.92 5.90
CA PRO A 417 -14.80 -13.91 6.19
C PRO A 417 -14.15 -12.62 6.71
N LEU A 418 -14.75 -11.48 6.35
CA LEU A 418 -14.47 -10.20 6.97
C LEU A 418 -15.00 -10.22 8.41
N VAL A 419 -14.12 -10.03 9.39
CA VAL A 419 -14.45 -10.10 10.83
C VAL A 419 -14.26 -8.75 11.53
N ASP A 420 -14.97 -8.53 12.64
CA ASP A 420 -14.84 -7.36 13.52
C ASP A 420 -14.95 -6.00 12.79
N LYS A 421 -14.31 -4.95 13.34
CA LYS A 421 -14.33 -3.59 12.77
C LYS A 421 -13.71 -3.47 11.37
N SER A 422 -13.05 -4.52 10.85
CA SER A 422 -12.63 -4.55 9.43
C SER A 422 -13.82 -4.63 8.47
N ALA A 423 -14.98 -5.08 8.96
CA ALA A 423 -16.21 -5.33 8.24
C ALA A 423 -17.32 -4.32 8.58
N ASP A 424 -17.04 -3.16 9.18
CA ASP A 424 -18.11 -2.32 9.76
C ASP A 424 -19.16 -1.85 8.73
N GLN A 425 -18.77 -1.64 7.46
CA GLN A 425 -19.67 -1.15 6.41
C GLN A 425 -19.83 -2.12 5.23
N LEU A 426 -18.81 -2.89 4.90
CA LEU A 426 -18.75 -3.69 3.67
C LEU A 426 -19.81 -4.81 3.59
N PRO A 427 -20.11 -5.56 4.67
CA PRO A 427 -21.16 -6.56 4.70
C PRO A 427 -22.52 -5.97 4.38
N LEU A 428 -22.80 -4.70 4.73
CA LEU A 428 -24.05 -4.02 4.36
C LEU A 428 -24.24 -3.90 2.84
N TYR A 429 -23.16 -4.02 2.07
CA TYR A 429 -23.12 -4.01 0.62
C TYR A 429 -22.86 -5.41 0.02
N GLY A 430 -23.14 -6.47 0.79
CA GLY A 430 -22.98 -7.85 0.33
C GLY A 430 -21.53 -8.29 0.13
N ILE A 431 -20.56 -7.54 0.65
CA ILE A 431 -19.13 -7.89 0.66
C ILE A 431 -18.82 -8.45 2.05
N THR A 432 -18.69 -9.76 2.14
CA THR A 432 -18.56 -10.52 3.38
C THR A 432 -17.25 -11.29 3.47
N ARG A 433 -16.49 -11.39 2.38
CA ARG A 433 -15.23 -12.14 2.31
C ARG A 433 -14.11 -11.33 1.65
N TYR A 434 -12.85 -11.64 1.97
CA TYR A 434 -11.70 -10.89 1.46
C TYR A 434 -11.57 -10.97 -0.07
N GLY A 435 -11.88 -12.10 -0.70
CA GLY A 435 -11.85 -12.26 -2.16
C GLY A 435 -12.82 -11.36 -2.91
N GLU A 436 -13.94 -11.00 -2.27
CA GLU A 436 -14.95 -10.08 -2.83
C GLU A 436 -14.47 -8.61 -2.85
N LEU A 437 -13.32 -8.30 -2.24
CA LEU A 437 -12.68 -7.00 -2.34
C LEU A 437 -11.99 -6.76 -3.68
N PHE A 438 -11.91 -7.76 -4.56
CA PHE A 438 -11.14 -7.71 -5.80
C PHE A 438 -12.02 -8.06 -7.00
N THR A 439 -11.79 -7.42 -8.15
CA THR A 439 -12.38 -7.90 -9.41
C THR A 439 -11.69 -9.19 -9.86
N PRO A 440 -12.30 -9.98 -10.77
CA PRO A 440 -11.65 -11.18 -11.31
C PRO A 440 -10.26 -10.87 -11.91
N ARG A 441 -10.10 -9.77 -12.66
CA ARG A 441 -8.78 -9.40 -13.23
C ARG A 441 -7.75 -9.05 -12.15
N GLN A 442 -8.19 -8.40 -11.07
CA GLN A 442 -7.33 -8.11 -9.91
C GLN A 442 -6.91 -9.39 -9.18
N LEU A 443 -7.84 -10.32 -8.95
CA LEU A 443 -7.57 -11.63 -8.35
C LEU A 443 -6.57 -12.43 -9.17
N LEU A 444 -6.83 -12.59 -10.48
CA LEU A 444 -5.90 -13.29 -11.39
C LEU A 444 -4.51 -12.68 -11.28
N THR A 445 -4.40 -11.36 -11.28
CA THR A 445 -3.11 -10.67 -11.20
C THR A 445 -2.37 -10.98 -9.89
N LEU A 446 -3.03 -10.83 -8.75
CA LEU A 446 -2.41 -11.07 -7.43
C LEU A 446 -2.07 -12.55 -7.21
N LEU A 447 -2.92 -13.47 -7.68
CA LEU A 447 -2.65 -14.91 -7.66
C LEU A 447 -1.47 -15.29 -8.56
N THR A 448 -1.33 -14.69 -9.74
CA THR A 448 -0.17 -14.89 -10.62
C THR A 448 1.11 -14.38 -9.96
N PHE A 449 1.11 -13.22 -9.30
CA PHE A 449 2.27 -12.80 -8.49
C PHE A 449 2.59 -13.80 -7.39
N THR A 450 1.57 -14.26 -6.64
CA THR A 450 1.72 -15.26 -5.57
C THR A 450 2.37 -16.55 -6.08
N LYS A 451 1.89 -17.08 -7.22
CA LYS A 451 2.45 -18.24 -7.93
C LYS A 451 3.94 -18.03 -8.22
N TRP A 452 4.31 -16.89 -8.80
CA TRP A 452 5.68 -16.65 -9.21
C TRP A 452 6.62 -16.32 -8.05
N ILE A 453 6.15 -15.72 -6.96
CA ILE A 453 6.92 -15.59 -5.73
C ILE A 453 7.22 -16.98 -5.13
N ARG A 454 6.23 -17.89 -5.09
CA ARG A 454 6.46 -19.29 -4.67
C ARG A 454 7.45 -20.01 -5.58
N ASN A 455 7.38 -19.80 -6.89
CA ASN A 455 8.32 -20.39 -7.83
C ASN A 455 9.72 -19.77 -7.75
N ALA A 456 9.85 -18.50 -7.38
CA ALA A 456 11.16 -17.89 -7.11
C ALA A 456 11.88 -18.62 -5.98
N ASN A 457 11.16 -19.04 -4.93
CA ASN A 457 11.74 -19.87 -3.88
C ASN A 457 12.26 -21.22 -4.43
N LYS A 458 11.45 -21.92 -5.22
CA LYS A 458 11.86 -23.20 -5.83
C LYS A 458 13.11 -23.04 -6.70
N GLU A 459 13.18 -21.97 -7.48
CA GLU A 459 14.34 -21.68 -8.32
C GLU A 459 15.57 -21.28 -7.49
N MET A 460 15.40 -20.52 -6.40
CA MET A 460 16.47 -20.26 -5.43
C MET A 460 17.02 -21.55 -4.82
N SER A 461 16.16 -22.49 -4.42
CA SER A 461 16.57 -23.81 -3.94
C SER A 461 17.33 -24.59 -5.00
N ARG A 462 16.87 -24.58 -6.27
CA ARG A 462 17.58 -25.22 -7.40
C ARG A 462 18.98 -24.65 -7.60
N ARG A 463 19.13 -23.34 -7.39
CA ARG A 463 20.41 -22.62 -7.46
C ARG A 463 21.25 -22.76 -6.19
N LYS A 464 20.80 -23.53 -5.20
CA LYS A 464 21.49 -23.77 -3.92
C LYS A 464 21.70 -22.51 -3.08
N TYR A 465 20.73 -21.60 -3.10
CA TYR A 465 20.70 -20.50 -2.13
C TYR A 465 20.55 -21.07 -0.71
N ASP A 466 21.18 -20.40 0.26
CA ASP A 466 20.88 -20.64 1.67
C ASP A 466 19.38 -20.42 1.96
N THR A 467 18.80 -21.30 2.77
CA THR A 467 17.36 -21.31 3.02
C THR A 467 16.89 -20.04 3.72
N GLU A 468 17.67 -19.53 4.68
CA GLU A 468 17.30 -18.33 5.42
C GLU A 468 17.44 -17.05 4.59
N ARG A 469 18.43 -17.00 3.68
CA ARG A 469 18.53 -15.94 2.67
C ARG A 469 17.36 -15.97 1.68
N ALA A 470 17.00 -17.14 1.16
CA ALA A 470 15.85 -17.29 0.28
C ALA A 470 14.55 -16.86 1.00
N LYS A 471 14.41 -17.22 2.29
CA LYS A 471 13.31 -16.80 3.16
C LYS A 471 13.23 -15.28 3.32
N ALA A 472 14.37 -14.61 3.51
CA ALA A 472 14.41 -13.15 3.56
C ALA A 472 13.92 -12.52 2.24
N ILE A 473 14.40 -13.00 1.10
CA ILE A 473 13.99 -12.50 -0.23
C ILE A 473 12.49 -12.68 -0.43
N VAL A 474 11.97 -13.89 -0.22
CA VAL A 474 10.54 -14.20 -0.41
C VAL A 474 9.67 -13.38 0.53
N THR A 475 10.06 -13.21 1.79
CA THR A 475 9.30 -12.39 2.75
C THR A 475 9.19 -10.94 2.27
N ILE A 476 10.25 -10.39 1.70
CA ILE A 476 10.26 -9.01 1.19
C ILE A 476 9.43 -8.88 -0.10
N LEU A 477 9.52 -9.87 -1.00
CA LEU A 477 8.65 -9.92 -2.18
C LEU A 477 7.17 -10.04 -1.79
N SER A 478 6.88 -10.75 -0.70
CA SER A 478 5.55 -10.89 -0.11
C SER A 478 5.03 -9.56 0.44
N VAL A 479 5.86 -8.83 1.21
CA VAL A 479 5.56 -7.46 1.64
C VAL A 479 5.30 -6.52 0.44
N ASN A 480 5.99 -6.74 -0.68
CA ASN A 480 5.72 -5.98 -1.90
C ASN A 480 4.38 -6.35 -2.56
N LEU A 481 3.97 -7.62 -2.48
CA LEU A 481 2.64 -8.07 -2.91
C LEU A 481 1.53 -7.43 -2.08
N ASP A 482 1.71 -7.31 -0.76
CA ASP A 482 0.75 -6.64 0.12
C ASP A 482 0.51 -5.18 -0.30
N LYS A 483 1.59 -4.45 -0.62
CA LYS A 483 1.51 -3.08 -1.17
C LYS A 483 0.75 -3.04 -2.49
N LEU A 484 0.90 -4.06 -3.34
CA LEU A 484 0.12 -4.15 -4.56
C LEU A 484 -1.35 -4.44 -4.28
N ALA A 485 -1.66 -5.35 -3.36
CA ALA A 485 -3.04 -5.72 -3.02
C ALA A 485 -3.85 -4.50 -2.57
N GLN A 486 -3.29 -3.67 -1.68
CA GLN A 486 -3.97 -2.44 -1.23
C GLN A 486 -4.14 -1.38 -2.34
N LEU A 487 -3.27 -1.38 -3.35
CA LEU A 487 -3.33 -0.48 -4.51
C LEU A 487 -4.14 -1.04 -5.69
N ASN A 488 -4.50 -2.32 -5.63
CA ASN A 488 -5.16 -3.03 -6.72
C ASN A 488 -6.34 -3.86 -6.20
N CYS A 489 -7.27 -3.19 -5.54
CA CYS A 489 -8.53 -3.77 -5.08
C CYS A 489 -9.70 -2.87 -5.50
N THR A 490 -10.92 -3.27 -5.17
CA THR A 490 -12.13 -2.48 -5.47
C THR A 490 -12.37 -1.34 -4.47
N LEU A 491 -11.41 -1.08 -3.58
CA LEU A 491 -11.42 0.02 -2.61
C LEU A 491 -10.34 1.09 -2.89
N SER A 492 -9.42 0.85 -3.83
CA SER A 492 -8.45 1.86 -4.28
C SER A 492 -9.13 2.96 -5.10
N ARG A 493 -8.58 4.17 -5.04
CA ARG A 493 -9.22 5.38 -5.61
C ARG A 493 -8.25 6.19 -6.45
N TRP A 494 -8.82 7.02 -7.33
CA TRP A 494 -8.08 7.97 -8.14
C TRP A 494 -7.91 9.30 -7.39
N LYS A 495 -6.67 9.78 -7.28
CA LYS A 495 -6.33 11.05 -6.64
C LYS A 495 -6.09 12.12 -7.71
N LEU A 496 -6.99 13.10 -7.76
CA LEU A 496 -7.10 14.10 -8.84
C LEU A 496 -5.89 15.03 -8.97
N ASP A 497 -5.33 15.46 -7.85
CA ASP A 497 -4.17 16.38 -7.80
C ASP A 497 -2.88 15.66 -8.23
N ALA A 498 -2.71 14.42 -7.77
CA ALA A 498 -1.54 13.60 -8.09
C ALA A 498 -1.65 12.88 -9.45
N GLU A 499 -2.86 12.75 -10.01
CA GLU A 499 -3.17 11.88 -11.15
C GLU A 499 -2.57 10.47 -10.93
N ALA A 500 -2.87 9.89 -9.75
CA ALA A 500 -2.29 8.65 -9.27
C ALA A 500 -3.30 7.80 -8.47
N VAL A 501 -3.05 6.49 -8.41
CA VAL A 501 -3.80 5.56 -7.57
C VAL A 501 -3.44 5.75 -6.10
N VAL A 502 -4.44 5.72 -5.22
CA VAL A 502 -4.30 5.70 -3.77
C VAL A 502 -4.89 4.40 -3.24
N ASP A 503 -4.26 3.86 -2.21
CA ASP A 503 -4.61 2.58 -1.60
C ASP A 503 -5.98 2.59 -0.89
N ALA A 504 -6.42 1.39 -0.52
CA ALA A 504 -7.66 1.13 0.21
C ALA A 504 -7.73 1.82 1.59
N PHE A 505 -6.58 2.10 2.22
CA PHE A 505 -6.48 2.57 3.60
C PHE A 505 -6.29 4.08 3.70
N GLY A 506 -7.18 4.83 3.03
CA GLY A 506 -7.25 6.30 3.20
C GLY A 506 -7.63 6.76 4.61
N ARG A 507 -8.05 5.82 5.47
CA ARG A 507 -8.31 5.96 6.91
C ARG A 507 -7.98 4.63 7.60
N GLN A 508 -8.05 4.58 8.93
CA GLN A 508 -7.85 3.36 9.74
C GLN A 508 -9.06 2.40 9.66
N ALA A 509 -9.57 2.15 8.45
CA ALA A 509 -10.70 1.26 8.15
C ALA A 509 -10.69 0.87 6.66
N LEU A 510 -11.50 -0.13 6.27
CA LEU A 510 -11.82 -0.47 4.89
C LEU A 510 -13.16 0.21 4.48
N PRO A 511 -13.14 1.44 3.93
CA PRO A 511 -14.37 2.14 3.55
C PRO A 511 -15.03 1.51 2.33
N MET A 512 -16.36 1.49 2.30
CA MET A 512 -17.08 1.30 1.05
C MET A 512 -16.83 2.51 0.12
N VAL A 513 -16.56 2.24 -1.16
CA VAL A 513 -16.38 3.26 -2.21
C VAL A 513 -17.32 2.98 -3.38
N TRP A 514 -17.82 4.04 -4.01
CA TRP A 514 -18.79 3.96 -5.12
C TRP A 514 -18.10 3.79 -6.47
N ASP A 515 -17.03 4.55 -6.68
CA ASP A 515 -16.09 4.42 -7.78
C ASP A 515 -14.72 3.97 -7.26
N PHE A 516 -14.04 3.12 -8.03
CA PHE A 516 -12.75 2.57 -7.67
C PHE A 516 -11.79 2.58 -8.86
N THR A 517 -10.51 2.44 -8.55
CA THR A 517 -9.44 2.42 -9.53
C THR A 517 -8.75 1.08 -9.52
N GLU A 518 -8.78 0.41 -10.66
CA GLU A 518 -7.91 -0.73 -10.91
C GLU A 518 -6.56 -0.22 -11.42
N ASN A 519 -5.50 -0.54 -10.69
CA ASN A 519 -4.13 -0.23 -11.06
C ASN A 519 -3.64 -1.19 -12.16
N VAL A 520 -2.55 -0.84 -12.85
CA VAL A 520 -1.86 -1.77 -13.79
C VAL A 520 -0.53 -2.20 -13.18
N PRO A 521 -0.47 -3.33 -12.44
CA PRO A 521 0.71 -3.68 -11.65
C PRO A 521 1.96 -3.96 -12.47
N ILE A 522 1.84 -4.28 -13.76
CA ILE A 522 2.97 -4.60 -14.65
C ILE A 522 3.47 -3.42 -15.50
N SER A 523 2.85 -2.23 -15.38
CA SER A 523 3.14 -1.06 -16.22
C SER A 523 4.54 -0.47 -16.02
N GLY A 524 5.18 -0.72 -14.88
CA GLY A 524 6.42 -0.04 -14.48
C GLY A 524 6.24 1.41 -14.04
N LEU A 525 5.00 1.91 -14.01
CA LEU A 525 4.65 3.29 -13.63
C LEU A 525 4.19 3.37 -12.17
N GLY A 526 3.71 4.54 -11.74
CA GLY A 526 3.31 4.76 -10.33
C GLY A 526 2.26 3.73 -9.88
N GLY A 527 2.48 3.10 -8.73
CA GLY A 527 1.60 2.04 -8.23
C GLY A 527 1.95 0.62 -8.72
N SER A 528 2.79 0.47 -9.75
CA SER A 528 3.23 -0.85 -10.26
C SER A 528 4.14 -1.62 -9.30
N TRP A 529 4.35 -2.91 -9.58
CA TRP A 529 5.24 -3.80 -8.84
C TRP A 529 6.64 -3.22 -8.68
N GLN A 530 7.24 -2.76 -9.78
CA GLN A 530 8.59 -2.19 -9.79
C GLN A 530 8.65 -0.88 -9.00
N SER A 531 7.60 -0.05 -9.10
CA SER A 531 7.51 1.20 -8.35
C SER A 531 7.44 0.94 -6.83
N GLN A 532 6.62 -0.03 -6.41
CA GLN A 532 6.52 -0.41 -5.00
C GLN A 532 7.80 -1.07 -4.49
N LEU A 533 8.44 -1.93 -5.30
CA LEU A 533 9.68 -2.62 -4.96
C LEU A 533 10.81 -1.61 -4.76
N ARG A 534 10.95 -0.64 -5.67
CA ARG A 534 11.94 0.44 -5.54
C ARG A 534 11.77 1.21 -4.23
N ARG A 535 10.53 1.51 -3.82
CA ARG A 535 10.26 2.20 -2.53
C ARG A 535 10.67 1.35 -1.33
N THR A 536 10.44 0.04 -1.38
CA THR A 536 10.89 -0.91 -0.35
C THR A 536 12.42 -0.92 -0.26
N LEU A 537 13.11 -1.02 -1.40
CA LEU A 537 14.57 -1.07 -1.46
C LEU A 537 15.26 0.21 -0.93
N ILE A 538 14.74 1.40 -1.27
CA ILE A 538 15.26 2.68 -0.75
C ILE A 538 15.12 2.76 0.78
N SER A 539 14.10 2.11 1.35
CA SER A 539 13.94 2.07 2.80
C SER A 539 15.00 1.20 3.46
N PHE A 540 15.37 0.06 2.87
CA PHE A 540 16.43 -0.78 3.44
C PHE A 540 17.78 -0.10 3.50
N THR A 541 18.15 0.67 2.46
CA THR A 541 19.41 1.43 2.49
C THR A 541 19.48 2.42 3.65
N SER A 542 18.34 2.89 4.18
CA SER A 542 18.29 3.78 5.35
C SER A 542 18.42 3.06 6.70
N ILE A 543 18.40 1.71 6.70
CA ILE A 543 18.37 0.85 7.88
C ILE A 543 19.60 -0.08 7.89
N LEU A 544 20.58 0.06 6.99
CA LEU A 544 21.80 -0.75 7.06
C LEU A 544 22.71 -0.28 8.21
N ASP A 545 23.54 -1.20 8.72
CA ASP A 545 24.60 -0.94 9.71
C ASP A 545 24.12 -0.42 11.07
N VAL A 546 23.06 -1.02 11.59
CA VAL A 546 22.58 -0.79 12.96
C VAL A 546 23.20 -1.84 13.90
N SER A 547 23.31 -1.55 15.20
CA SER A 547 23.96 -2.43 16.20
C SER A 547 23.33 -3.83 16.29
N LYS A 548 23.92 -4.70 17.12
CA LYS A 548 23.50 -6.10 17.29
C LYS A 548 22.03 -6.19 17.76
N LEU A 549 21.16 -6.68 16.89
CA LEU A 549 19.82 -7.11 17.26
C LEU A 549 19.88 -8.49 17.91
N ASN A 550 19.34 -8.60 19.13
CA ASN A 550 19.38 -9.85 19.88
C ASN A 550 18.19 -10.75 19.57
N SER A 551 16.95 -10.24 19.59
CA SER A 551 15.78 -11.07 19.33
C SER A 551 14.59 -10.29 18.76
N VAL A 552 13.93 -10.90 17.78
CA VAL A 552 12.59 -10.53 17.29
C VAL A 552 11.77 -11.79 17.34
N THR A 553 10.75 -11.83 18.18
CA THR A 553 10.00 -13.05 18.48
C THR A 553 8.52 -12.82 18.25
N ARG A 554 7.86 -13.80 17.62
CA ARG A 554 6.40 -13.83 17.62
C ARG A 554 5.90 -14.51 18.89
N GLY A 555 5.06 -13.83 19.67
CA GLY A 555 4.52 -14.38 20.91
C GLY A 555 3.57 -13.42 21.62
N SER A 556 2.97 -13.89 22.70
CA SER A 556 2.06 -13.10 23.52
C SER A 556 2.83 -12.36 24.61
N SER A 557 2.54 -11.08 24.83
CA SER A 557 3.09 -10.32 25.95
C SER A 557 2.56 -10.78 27.32
N ILE A 558 1.56 -11.67 27.35
CA ILE A 558 1.09 -12.35 28.57
C ILE A 558 2.15 -13.34 29.11
N GLU A 559 2.98 -13.91 28.23
CA GLU A 559 4.05 -14.83 28.60
C GLU A 559 5.31 -14.52 27.77
N LEU A 560 6.26 -13.80 28.37
CA LEU A 560 7.48 -13.40 27.68
C LEU A 560 8.38 -14.63 27.42
N PRO A 561 8.87 -14.83 26.18
CA PRO A 561 9.75 -15.96 25.83
C PRO A 561 11.20 -15.75 26.30
N TYR A 562 11.42 -14.94 27.33
CA TYR A 562 12.73 -14.50 27.81
C TYR A 562 12.91 -14.79 29.32
N PRO A 563 12.77 -16.05 29.78
CA PRO A 563 12.66 -16.37 31.21
C PRO A 563 13.91 -16.03 32.05
N LYS A 564 15.08 -15.86 31.41
CA LYS A 564 16.36 -15.57 32.08
C LYS A 564 16.91 -14.18 31.75
N VAL A 565 16.16 -13.34 31.03
CA VAL A 565 16.63 -12.02 30.60
C VAL A 565 16.05 -10.97 31.53
N LEU A 566 16.92 -10.20 32.17
CA LEU A 566 16.55 -8.97 32.86
C LEU A 566 16.69 -7.81 31.88
N PHE A 567 15.64 -7.01 31.74
CA PHE A 567 15.62 -5.84 30.87
C PHE A 567 15.91 -4.59 31.69
N ASP A 568 16.76 -3.71 31.16
CA ASP A 568 17.05 -2.41 31.77
C ASP A 568 15.86 -1.45 31.62
N THR A 569 15.11 -1.57 30.53
CA THR A 569 13.92 -0.76 30.30
C THR A 569 12.92 -1.50 29.39
N VAL A 570 11.63 -1.28 29.65
CA VAL A 570 10.53 -1.73 28.79
C VAL A 570 9.85 -0.48 28.23
N ILE A 571 9.97 -0.27 26.92
CA ILE A 571 9.39 0.89 26.24
C ILE A 571 8.43 0.36 25.20
N THR A 572 7.14 0.68 25.36
CA THR A 572 6.11 0.15 24.49
C THR A 572 4.99 1.15 24.28
N ASP A 573 4.33 1.05 23.13
CA ASP A 573 3.10 1.79 22.79
C ASP A 573 1.94 0.79 22.77
N PRO A 574 1.25 0.58 23.90
CA PRO A 574 0.24 -0.45 24.01
C PRO A 574 -0.97 -0.14 23.10
N PRO A 575 -1.76 -1.16 22.69
CA PRO A 575 -2.96 -0.92 21.90
C PRO A 575 -3.97 -0.06 22.68
N TYR A 576 -4.45 1.02 22.06
CA TYR A 576 -5.44 1.94 22.66
C TYR A 576 -6.86 1.39 22.48
N TYR A 577 -7.22 0.39 23.29
CA TYR A 577 -8.58 -0.17 23.36
C TYR A 577 -9.17 -0.39 21.95
N ASP A 578 -10.31 0.26 21.71
CA ASP A 578 -11.17 0.12 20.55
C ASP A 578 -10.90 1.14 19.44
N ASN A 579 -9.86 1.96 19.58
CA ASN A 579 -9.58 3.09 18.67
C ASN A 579 -9.25 2.60 17.25
N ILE A 580 -8.41 1.57 17.12
CA ILE A 580 -8.05 0.98 15.83
C ILE A 580 -7.89 -0.53 15.98
N SER A 581 -8.62 -1.30 15.18
CA SER A 581 -8.52 -2.76 15.15
C SER A 581 -7.38 -3.22 14.22
N TYR A 582 -6.13 -3.08 14.68
CA TYR A 582 -4.95 -3.44 13.87
C TYR A 582 -4.98 -4.90 13.40
N ALA A 583 -5.44 -5.82 14.26
CA ALA A 583 -5.56 -7.23 13.93
C ALA A 583 -6.53 -7.44 12.76
N ALA A 584 -7.76 -6.94 12.86
CA ALA A 584 -8.76 -7.12 11.82
C ALA A 584 -8.38 -6.39 10.50
N LEU A 585 -7.73 -5.23 10.57
CA LEU A 585 -7.25 -4.56 9.36
C LEU A 585 -6.07 -5.29 8.73
N SER A 586 -5.18 -5.88 9.54
CA SER A 586 -4.04 -6.66 9.04
C SER A 586 -4.46 -7.93 8.32
N ASP A 587 -5.67 -8.45 8.60
CA ASP A 587 -6.20 -9.64 7.93
C ASP A 587 -6.33 -9.45 6.40
N PHE A 588 -6.51 -8.19 5.93
CA PHE A 588 -6.44 -7.87 4.50
C PHE A 588 -5.14 -8.33 3.84
N PHE A 589 -4.01 -8.27 4.56
CA PHE A 589 -2.70 -8.73 4.11
C PHE A 589 -2.48 -10.21 4.47
N TYR A 590 -2.90 -10.61 5.67
CA TYR A 590 -2.70 -11.96 6.19
C TYR A 590 -3.23 -13.05 5.25
N VAL A 591 -4.39 -12.86 4.62
CA VAL A 591 -4.97 -13.86 3.70
C VAL A 591 -4.07 -14.16 2.49
N TRP A 592 -3.33 -13.16 2.00
CA TRP A 592 -2.35 -13.33 0.92
C TRP A 592 -1.06 -13.98 1.44
N LEU A 593 -0.62 -13.55 2.62
CA LEU A 593 0.57 -14.10 3.29
C LEU A 593 0.36 -15.58 3.67
N LEU A 594 -0.84 -15.98 4.09
CA LEU A 594 -1.19 -17.37 4.41
C LEU A 594 -0.96 -18.29 3.20
N CYS A 595 -1.42 -17.85 2.03
CA CYS A 595 -1.26 -18.59 0.77
C CYS A 595 0.23 -18.76 0.36
N MET A 596 1.10 -17.84 0.77
CA MET A 596 2.55 -17.93 0.52
C MET A 596 3.27 -18.76 1.58
N VAL A 597 3.01 -18.50 2.85
CA VAL A 597 3.79 -19.01 3.98
C VAL A 597 3.40 -20.44 4.36
N LYS A 598 2.11 -20.80 4.30
CA LYS A 598 1.66 -22.18 4.54
C LYS A 598 2.33 -23.15 3.58
N ALA A 599 2.49 -22.74 2.32
CA ALA A 599 3.16 -23.54 1.30
C ALA A 599 4.67 -23.69 1.49
N LEU A 600 5.29 -22.84 2.32
CA LEU A 600 6.73 -22.82 2.57
C LEU A 600 7.12 -23.44 3.93
N GLY A 601 6.15 -23.60 4.84
CA GLY A 601 6.40 -24.19 6.18
C GLY A 601 7.30 -23.35 7.09
N TRP A 602 7.62 -22.11 6.70
CA TRP A 602 8.67 -21.31 7.34
C TRP A 602 8.23 -20.51 8.56
N PHE A 603 6.92 -20.35 8.76
CA PHE A 603 6.37 -19.68 9.92
C PHE A 603 5.14 -20.44 10.41
N SER A 604 5.05 -20.64 11.73
CA SER A 604 3.82 -21.10 12.38
C SER A 604 2.82 -19.95 12.37
N LEU A 605 1.92 -19.90 11.38
CA LEU A 605 0.86 -18.90 11.30
C LEU A 605 -0.45 -19.43 11.90
N SER A 606 -0.44 -19.91 13.14
CA SER A 606 -1.72 -20.22 13.80
C SER A 606 -2.47 -18.92 14.14
N ARG A 607 -3.75 -18.87 13.77
CA ARG A 607 -4.69 -17.78 14.12
C ARG A 607 -5.10 -17.83 15.59
N THR A 608 -4.81 -18.95 16.26
CA THR A 608 -5.15 -19.23 17.67
C THR A 608 -4.65 -18.16 18.63
N PHE A 609 -3.58 -17.44 18.25
CA PHE A 609 -3.05 -16.35 19.06
C PHE A 609 -3.73 -14.99 18.84
N CYS A 610 -4.45 -14.77 17.74
CA CYS A 610 -5.07 -13.47 17.42
C CYS A 610 -6.58 -13.40 17.69
N ILE A 611 -7.25 -14.53 17.86
CA ILE A 611 -8.70 -14.58 18.12
C ILE A 611 -8.90 -15.04 19.56
N ARG A 612 -9.34 -14.13 20.44
CA ARG A 612 -10.23 -14.54 21.52
C ARG A 612 -11.47 -15.09 20.84
N THR A 613 -11.61 -16.41 20.82
CA THR A 613 -12.93 -16.99 20.63
C THR A 613 -13.74 -16.47 21.81
N ASN A 614 -14.70 -15.58 21.54
CA ASN A 614 -15.80 -15.30 22.47
C ASN A 614 -16.71 -16.53 22.56
N THR A 615 -16.13 -17.69 22.86
CA THR A 615 -16.86 -18.75 23.52
C THR A 615 -17.05 -18.22 24.94
N LYS A 616 -18.23 -17.65 25.19
CA LYS A 616 -18.78 -17.64 26.53
C LYS A 616 -18.72 -19.09 27.00
N GLU A 617 -17.83 -19.38 27.94
CA GLU A 617 -18.01 -20.51 28.83
C GLU A 617 -19.27 -20.21 29.63
N GLU A 618 -20.35 -20.93 29.31
CA GLU A 618 -21.41 -21.26 30.27
C GLU A 618 -20.96 -22.45 31.11
#